data_AF-A0A4S8YIT8-F1
#
_entry.id   AF-A0A4S8YIT8-F1
#
_cell.length_a   1.000
_cell.length_b   1.000
_cell.length_c   1.000
_cell.angle_alpha   90.00
_cell.angle_beta   90.00
_cell.angle_gamma   90.00
#
_symmetry.space_group_name_H-M   'P 1'
#
loop_
_entity.id
_entity.type
_entity.pdbx_description
1 polymer ?
#
loop_
_entity_poly.entity_id
_entity_poly.type
_entity_poly.pdbx_seq_one_letter_code
_entity_poly.pdbx_strand_id
1 'polypeptide(L)'
;MTARPALEVPLVTSENTIEQETTPLLGQENSNDDLETQRNDSVSESQHEQTERSVFGIISVLLIGVFVSQADTTLVFATYAHITSEFIRLGGGSWIDGSWIVTSFGLATCATQPMYGRLSQIFGRKPILQMSYLLFLIGTAIAGLARNMLQMIIGRIIQGAGSAGMVSMVSILLTDLVPLHEVAAYRSYVNIFSTDGDGECEEVLSAEHKTYETRAFIGQCPLLLLSIVLVWWKLEEPQHEVELKQSVWTKLKRIDFIGAFFMSVAILACITAFDLGSKKANTSVLITLVVIGVSAGALFALTEKFWAKEPIFPLELLGQHAVITSYSIIFIQTGIQVALMFLVPLYFQVTANASMGEAGAHLVPAVFGNTLGGLAVGAWIKRTGRYKPPTILASMSAMLCFSLLLVLWRGHTSTAGSLVIFFGGCASGMANSAVFVGLTAGVEKHQMAIATTGMYLSSNIAMVAGVSAASAIFQSALRSNLHRALGRMLGGDEIARRVLADVAYVQTLHGGLRRLVIRAFVASFRRTFSVQIVLASVALIIGISSRQKKITR
;
A
#
# COMPACT_ATOMS: atom_id res chain seq x y z
N MET A 1 48.60 -68.87 54.16
CA MET A 1 48.44 -67.69 53.29
C MET A 1 49.62 -66.75 53.59
N THR A 2 50.76 -66.79 52.89
CA THR A 2 51.08 -66.38 51.48
C THR A 2 51.02 -64.86 51.26
N ALA A 3 52.04 -64.13 50.81
CA ALA A 3 53.50 -64.40 50.63
C ALA A 3 54.30 -63.06 50.46
N ARG A 4 55.66 -63.10 50.48
CA ARG A 4 56.63 -62.06 50.01
C ARG A 4 57.04 -62.35 48.54
N PRO A 5 57.85 -61.55 47.76
CA PRO A 5 58.70 -60.34 47.99
C PRO A 5 58.15 -59.06 47.27
N ALA A 6 58.76 -57.86 47.14
CA ALA A 6 60.10 -57.22 47.39
C ALA A 6 61.13 -57.08 46.21
N LEU A 7 61.94 -56.00 46.23
CA LEU A 7 62.90 -55.47 45.21
C LEU A 7 62.24 -54.85 43.93
N GLU A 8 62.83 -53.90 43.17
CA GLU A 8 64.23 -53.43 43.02
C GLU A 8 64.34 -51.93 42.60
N VAL A 9 65.54 -51.31 42.67
CA VAL A 9 65.87 -49.86 42.44
C VAL A 9 67.37 -49.79 42.02
N PRO A 10 67.85 -49.02 40.99
CA PRO A 10 67.76 -47.56 40.74
C PRO A 10 67.25 -47.21 39.30
N LEU A 11 67.43 -46.06 38.59
CA LEU A 11 68.40 -44.93 38.44
C LEU A 11 67.62 -43.61 38.15
N VAL A 12 68.06 -42.36 38.45
CA VAL A 12 69.23 -41.53 38.01
C VAL A 12 69.14 -41.17 36.51
N THR A 13 68.91 -39.90 36.09
CA THR A 13 69.50 -38.61 36.53
C THR A 13 68.53 -37.42 36.67
N SER A 14 68.94 -36.43 37.50
CA SER A 14 68.77 -34.95 37.36
C SER A 14 67.43 -34.33 36.91
N GLU A 15 66.93 -33.22 37.44
CA GLU A 15 67.12 -32.40 38.65
C GLU A 15 66.27 -31.14 38.42
N ASN A 16 65.52 -30.71 39.42
CA ASN A 16 65.16 -29.33 39.77
C ASN A 16 64.48 -28.37 38.75
N THR A 17 63.29 -27.90 39.16
CA THR A 17 62.96 -26.49 39.46
C THR A 17 63.72 -25.39 38.70
N ILE A 18 63.03 -24.39 38.11
CA ILE A 18 62.46 -23.26 38.87
C ILE A 18 61.21 -22.70 38.16
N GLU A 19 60.14 -22.39 38.93
CA GLU A 19 59.13 -21.40 38.52
C GLU A 19 59.65 -19.99 38.84
N GLN A 20 59.94 -19.17 37.82
CA GLN A 20 60.00 -17.71 37.93
C GLN A 20 59.48 -17.08 36.63
N GLU A 21 58.40 -16.30 36.72
CA GLU A 21 57.97 -15.43 35.63
C GLU A 21 58.92 -14.24 35.49
N THR A 22 59.58 -14.12 34.33
CA THR A 22 60.02 -12.81 33.80
C THR A 22 59.89 -12.76 32.27
N THR A 23 58.73 -12.25 31.83
CA THR A 23 58.51 -11.52 30.54
C THR A 23 58.99 -12.18 29.23
N PRO A 24 58.08 -12.60 28.32
CA PRO A 24 58.47 -12.96 26.96
C PRO A 24 58.90 -11.71 26.17
N LEU A 25 60.18 -11.64 25.80
CA LEU A 25 60.76 -10.52 25.06
C LEU A 25 60.65 -10.78 23.54
N LEU A 26 59.75 -10.06 22.86
CA LEU A 26 59.65 -9.92 21.40
C LEU A 26 59.55 -11.22 20.56
N GLY A 27 58.32 -11.75 20.48
CA GLY A 27 57.59 -11.79 19.20
C GLY A 27 57.89 -12.91 18.19
N GLN A 28 57.06 -13.96 18.21
CA GLN A 28 56.78 -14.74 16.98
C GLN A 28 55.36 -15.35 16.84
N GLU A 29 54.48 -15.26 17.84
CA GLU A 29 53.18 -15.98 17.81
C GLU A 29 52.01 -15.21 17.18
N ASN A 30 51.99 -13.87 17.21
CA ASN A 30 50.85 -13.07 16.71
C ASN A 30 50.55 -13.27 15.21
N SER A 31 51.55 -13.60 14.40
CA SER A 31 51.43 -13.63 12.93
C SER A 31 50.32 -14.55 12.40
N ASN A 32 50.06 -15.68 13.06
CA ASN A 32 49.03 -16.61 12.59
C ASN A 32 47.62 -16.21 13.06
N ASP A 33 47.46 -15.78 14.32
CA ASP A 33 46.17 -15.30 14.83
C ASP A 33 45.72 -14.01 14.14
N ASP A 34 46.64 -13.07 13.89
CA ASP A 34 46.33 -11.85 13.12
C ASP A 34 45.97 -12.17 11.67
N LEU A 35 46.61 -13.17 11.04
CA LEU A 35 46.28 -13.61 9.69
C LEU A 35 44.96 -14.42 9.62
N GLU A 36 44.67 -15.30 10.58
CA GLU A 36 43.40 -16.01 10.61
C GLU A 36 42.23 -15.08 10.98
N THR A 37 42.45 -14.10 11.85
CA THR A 37 41.46 -13.05 12.16
C THR A 37 41.21 -12.19 10.92
N GLN A 38 42.23 -11.62 10.28
CA GLN A 38 42.06 -10.86 9.03
C GLN A 38 41.45 -11.68 7.89
N ARG A 39 41.71 -13.00 7.84
CA ARG A 39 41.11 -13.91 6.87
C ARG A 39 39.64 -14.21 7.19
N ASN A 40 39.28 -14.39 8.45
CA ASN A 40 37.89 -14.56 8.87
C ASN A 40 37.08 -13.27 8.72
N ASP A 41 37.67 -12.11 9.00
CA ASP A 41 37.06 -10.79 8.77
C ASP A 41 36.86 -10.53 7.28
N SER A 42 37.88 -10.72 6.43
CA SER A 42 37.73 -10.52 4.97
C SER A 42 36.83 -11.57 4.30
N VAL A 43 36.75 -12.80 4.81
CA VAL A 43 35.72 -13.78 4.41
C VAL A 43 34.34 -13.35 4.87
N SER A 44 34.19 -12.79 6.08
CA SER A 44 32.91 -12.28 6.60
C SER A 44 32.44 -11.05 5.84
N GLU A 45 33.32 -10.08 5.55
CA GLU A 45 33.02 -8.89 4.74
C GLU A 45 32.64 -9.27 3.31
N SER A 46 33.39 -10.17 2.65
CA SER A 46 33.06 -10.60 1.29
C SER A 46 31.78 -11.44 1.23
N GLN A 47 31.46 -12.23 2.26
CA GLN A 47 30.15 -12.87 2.41
C GLN A 47 29.03 -11.87 2.68
N HIS A 48 29.29 -10.78 3.43
CA HIS A 48 28.33 -9.69 3.60
C HIS A 48 28.07 -8.97 2.27
N GLU A 49 29.12 -8.55 1.54
CA GLU A 49 29.00 -7.91 0.24
C GLU A 49 28.25 -8.78 -0.78
N GLN A 50 28.57 -10.08 -0.85
CA GLN A 50 27.85 -11.00 -1.75
C GLN A 50 26.38 -11.15 -1.35
N THR A 51 26.09 -11.20 -0.04
CA THR A 51 24.72 -11.26 0.48
C THR A 51 23.94 -9.99 0.15
N GLU A 52 24.50 -8.81 0.44
CA GLU A 52 23.88 -7.51 0.14
C GLU A 52 23.65 -7.31 -1.36
N ARG A 53 24.63 -7.62 -2.21
CA ARG A 53 24.49 -7.53 -3.67
C ARG A 53 23.45 -8.51 -4.22
N SER A 54 23.32 -9.69 -3.61
CA SER A 54 22.25 -10.64 -3.93
C SER A 54 20.87 -10.10 -3.52
N VAL A 55 20.73 -9.64 -2.27
CA VAL A 55 19.47 -9.08 -1.72
C VAL A 55 19.01 -7.85 -2.51
N PHE A 56 19.89 -6.88 -2.77
CA PHE A 56 19.58 -5.74 -3.65
C PHE A 56 19.16 -6.23 -5.05
N GLY A 57 19.91 -7.18 -5.61
CA GLY A 57 19.62 -7.80 -6.89
C GLY A 57 18.32 -8.60 -6.97
N ILE A 58 17.74 -9.01 -5.84
CA ILE A 58 16.40 -9.62 -5.73
C ILE A 58 15.35 -8.52 -5.57
N ILE A 59 15.57 -7.53 -4.71
CA ILE A 59 14.63 -6.43 -4.47
C ILE A 59 14.38 -5.63 -5.76
N SER A 60 15.40 -5.38 -6.59
CA SER A 60 15.21 -4.76 -7.90
C SER A 60 14.24 -5.54 -8.81
N VAL A 61 14.22 -6.87 -8.74
CA VAL A 61 13.26 -7.71 -9.49
C VAL A 61 11.85 -7.57 -8.91
N LEU A 62 11.74 -7.58 -7.58
CA LEU A 62 10.47 -7.40 -6.87
C LEU A 62 9.82 -6.04 -7.18
N LEU A 63 10.63 -5.00 -7.39
CA LEU A 63 10.18 -3.65 -7.69
C LEU A 63 9.56 -3.51 -9.09
N ILE A 64 10.04 -4.25 -10.10
CA ILE A 64 9.47 -4.22 -11.46
C ILE A 64 7.98 -4.61 -11.44
N GLY A 65 7.59 -5.61 -10.63
CA GLY A 65 6.19 -6.00 -10.50
C GLY A 65 5.31 -4.92 -9.89
N VAL A 66 5.80 -4.23 -8.86
CA VAL A 66 5.04 -3.13 -8.23
C VAL A 66 4.90 -1.95 -9.20
N PHE A 67 5.97 -1.60 -9.91
CA PHE A 67 5.94 -0.58 -10.98
C PHE A 67 4.86 -0.91 -12.02
N VAL A 68 4.86 -2.13 -12.58
CA VAL A 68 3.86 -2.53 -13.59
C VAL A 68 2.43 -2.49 -13.04
N SER A 69 2.20 -2.87 -11.78
CA SER A 69 0.86 -2.81 -11.18
C SER A 69 0.35 -1.38 -10.94
N GLN A 70 1.25 -0.40 -10.77
CA GLN A 70 0.89 1.02 -10.61
C GLN A 70 0.71 1.70 -11.98
N ALA A 71 1.66 1.47 -12.90
CA ALA A 71 1.54 1.92 -14.29
C ALA A 71 0.26 1.41 -14.96
N ASP A 72 -0.18 0.18 -14.69
CA ASP A 72 -1.48 -0.34 -15.11
C ASP A 72 -2.67 0.44 -14.54
N THR A 73 -2.63 0.77 -13.24
CA THR A 73 -3.69 1.52 -12.57
C THR A 73 -3.84 2.92 -13.19
N THR A 74 -2.73 3.59 -13.46
CA THR A 74 -2.68 4.90 -14.09
C THR A 74 -3.04 4.85 -15.58
N LEU A 75 -2.57 3.84 -16.33
CA LEU A 75 -3.00 3.58 -17.72
C LEU A 75 -4.52 3.47 -17.83
N VAL A 76 -5.17 2.80 -16.88
CA VAL A 76 -6.63 2.68 -16.83
C VAL A 76 -7.29 4.01 -16.53
N PHE A 77 -6.77 4.81 -15.58
CA PHE A 77 -7.32 6.14 -15.29
C PHE A 77 -7.20 7.11 -16.49
N ALA A 78 -6.16 7.00 -17.31
CA ALA A 78 -6.04 7.76 -18.56
C ALA A 78 -7.01 7.27 -19.65
N THR A 79 -7.19 5.95 -19.81
CA THR A 79 -7.89 5.36 -20.97
C THR A 79 -9.37 5.01 -20.74
N TYR A 80 -9.86 4.86 -19.51
CA TYR A 80 -11.17 4.26 -19.23
C TYR A 80 -12.33 4.96 -19.98
N ALA A 81 -12.28 6.28 -20.11
CA ALA A 81 -13.34 7.06 -20.75
C ALA A 81 -13.43 6.77 -22.26
N HIS A 82 -12.28 6.62 -22.94
CA HIS A 82 -12.25 6.31 -24.37
C HIS A 82 -12.55 4.83 -24.64
N ILE A 83 -11.99 3.91 -23.83
CA ILE A 83 -12.34 2.47 -23.86
C ILE A 83 -13.86 2.26 -23.67
N THR A 84 -14.47 3.00 -22.75
CA THR A 84 -15.93 2.98 -22.53
C THR A 84 -16.69 3.48 -23.77
N SER A 85 -16.27 4.60 -24.35
CA SER A 85 -16.85 5.15 -25.58
C SER A 85 -16.75 4.19 -26.78
N GLU A 86 -15.62 3.48 -26.92
CA GLU A 86 -15.43 2.49 -27.97
C GLU A 86 -16.34 1.27 -27.80
N PHE A 87 -16.40 0.64 -26.61
CA PHE A 87 -17.28 -0.51 -26.40
C PHE A 87 -18.77 -0.15 -26.53
N ILE A 88 -19.18 1.09 -26.20
CA ILE A 88 -20.52 1.60 -26.47
C ILE A 88 -20.77 1.75 -27.98
N ARG A 89 -19.83 2.31 -28.74
CA ARG A 89 -19.90 2.43 -30.21
C ARG A 89 -19.98 1.06 -30.91
N LEU A 90 -19.36 0.03 -30.33
CA LEU A 90 -19.43 -1.36 -30.79
C LEU A 90 -20.73 -2.09 -30.35
N GLY A 91 -21.64 -1.41 -29.65
CA GLY A 91 -22.90 -1.99 -29.16
C GLY A 91 -22.73 -3.00 -28.01
N GLY A 92 -21.56 -3.01 -27.35
CA GLY A 92 -21.13 -4.05 -26.40
C GLY A 92 -21.04 -3.61 -24.94
N GLY A 93 -21.69 -2.50 -24.56
CA GLY A 93 -21.75 -2.01 -23.17
C GLY A 93 -22.46 -0.66 -23.01
N SER A 94 -22.59 -0.23 -21.76
CA SER A 94 -23.16 1.04 -21.31
C SER A 94 -22.14 1.91 -20.56
N TRP A 95 -22.39 3.21 -20.44
CA TRP A 95 -21.59 4.12 -19.59
C TRP A 95 -21.55 3.68 -18.12
N ILE A 96 -22.59 3.00 -17.65
CA ILE A 96 -22.66 2.41 -16.31
C ILE A 96 -21.58 1.32 -16.16
N ASP A 97 -21.43 0.49 -17.18
CA ASP A 97 -20.50 -0.65 -17.18
C ASP A 97 -19.05 -0.19 -17.25
N GLY A 98 -18.77 0.93 -17.92
CA GLY A 98 -17.43 1.54 -17.96
C GLY A 98 -16.86 1.87 -16.57
N SER A 99 -17.72 2.22 -15.60
CA SER A 99 -17.28 2.45 -14.23
C SER A 99 -16.73 1.19 -13.54
N TRP A 100 -17.17 0.00 -13.98
CA TRP A 100 -16.69 -1.27 -13.45
C TRP A 100 -15.27 -1.64 -13.90
N ILE A 101 -14.69 -1.00 -14.91
CA ILE A 101 -13.29 -1.24 -15.33
C ILE A 101 -12.32 -0.93 -14.17
N VAL A 102 -12.55 0.17 -13.46
CA VAL A 102 -11.77 0.56 -12.26
C VAL A 102 -12.29 -0.19 -11.03
N THR A 103 -13.62 -0.19 -10.82
CA THR A 103 -14.22 -0.71 -9.59
C THR A 103 -14.01 -2.22 -9.41
N SER A 104 -14.09 -3.02 -10.48
CA SER A 104 -13.94 -4.48 -10.39
C SER A 104 -12.52 -4.92 -10.02
N PHE A 105 -11.50 -4.23 -10.54
CA PHE A 105 -10.10 -4.41 -10.13
C PHE A 105 -9.94 -4.13 -8.64
N GLY A 106 -10.36 -2.95 -8.17
CA GLY A 106 -10.26 -2.57 -6.75
C GLY A 106 -10.99 -3.53 -5.81
N LEU A 107 -12.19 -3.99 -6.18
CA LEU A 107 -12.95 -4.98 -5.42
C LEU A 107 -12.24 -6.34 -5.36
N ALA A 108 -11.70 -6.83 -6.48
CA ALA A 108 -10.94 -8.09 -6.53
C ALA A 108 -9.64 -8.02 -5.73
N THR A 109 -8.93 -6.89 -5.79
CA THR A 109 -7.76 -6.61 -4.96
C THR A 109 -8.15 -6.68 -3.48
N CYS A 110 -9.22 -5.99 -3.06
CA CYS A 110 -9.68 -5.98 -1.67
C CYS A 110 -10.08 -7.35 -1.13
N ALA A 111 -10.80 -8.17 -1.92
CA ALA A 111 -11.22 -9.51 -1.51
C ALA A 111 -10.04 -10.48 -1.33
N THR A 112 -9.04 -10.42 -2.22
CA THR A 112 -7.91 -11.36 -2.23
C THR A 112 -6.74 -10.94 -1.35
N GLN A 113 -6.53 -9.64 -1.12
CA GLN A 113 -5.47 -9.06 -0.28
C GLN A 113 -5.17 -9.85 1.01
N PRO A 114 -6.15 -10.16 1.89
CA PRO A 114 -5.87 -10.87 3.15
C PRO A 114 -5.35 -12.30 2.92
N MET A 115 -5.87 -13.01 1.92
CA MET A 115 -5.60 -14.44 1.69
C MET A 115 -4.11 -14.70 1.44
N TYR A 116 -3.42 -13.79 0.74
CA TYR A 116 -1.99 -13.86 0.47
C TYR A 116 -1.12 -14.01 1.72
N GLY A 117 -1.55 -13.47 2.86
CA GLY A 117 -0.83 -13.53 4.13
C GLY A 117 -0.77 -14.94 4.71
N ARG A 118 -1.83 -15.74 4.53
CA ARG A 118 -1.89 -17.15 4.96
C ARG A 118 -1.40 -18.11 3.87
N LEU A 119 -1.73 -17.86 2.61
CA LEU A 119 -1.25 -18.66 1.47
C LEU A 119 0.28 -18.71 1.42
N SER A 120 0.95 -17.57 1.65
CA SER A 120 2.42 -17.49 1.68
C SER A 120 3.08 -18.09 2.93
N GLN A 121 2.30 -18.61 3.89
CA GLN A 121 2.76 -19.43 4.99
C GLN A 121 2.58 -20.93 4.72
N ILE A 122 1.61 -21.30 3.88
CA ILE A 122 1.28 -22.71 3.55
C ILE A 122 2.05 -23.19 2.32
N PHE A 123 2.28 -22.33 1.32
CA PHE A 123 2.89 -22.69 0.04
C PHE A 123 4.30 -22.11 -0.18
N GLY A 124 4.85 -21.37 0.79
CA GLY A 124 6.09 -20.61 0.63
C GLY A 124 5.86 -19.23 0.01
N ARG A 125 6.94 -18.44 -0.07
CA ARG A 125 6.94 -17.09 -0.64
C ARG A 125 7.06 -17.13 -2.16
N LYS A 126 7.97 -17.93 -2.70
CA LYS A 126 8.27 -17.98 -4.13
C LYS A 126 7.06 -18.42 -4.98
N PRO A 127 6.33 -19.50 -4.65
CA PRO A 127 5.23 -19.97 -5.51
C PRO A 127 4.04 -19.02 -5.49
N ILE A 128 3.75 -18.39 -4.35
CA ILE A 128 2.63 -17.44 -4.20
C ILE A 128 2.92 -16.12 -4.92
N LEU A 129 4.17 -15.63 -4.88
CA LEU A 129 4.57 -14.48 -5.69
C LEU A 129 4.44 -14.79 -7.19
N GLN A 130 4.91 -15.97 -7.64
CA GLN A 130 4.78 -16.37 -9.05
C GLN A 130 3.31 -16.53 -9.50
N MET A 131 2.46 -17.12 -8.66
CA MET A 131 1.00 -17.16 -8.89
C MET A 131 0.42 -15.75 -9.05
N SER A 132 0.86 -14.79 -8.24
CA SER A 132 0.41 -13.39 -8.31
C SER A 132 0.74 -12.75 -9.65
N TYR A 133 1.98 -12.91 -10.13
CA TYR A 133 2.40 -12.44 -11.45
C TYR A 133 1.66 -13.15 -12.60
N LEU A 134 1.43 -14.46 -12.50
CA LEU A 134 0.68 -15.23 -13.51
C LEU A 134 -0.77 -14.77 -13.61
N LEU A 135 -1.44 -14.54 -12.47
CA LEU A 135 -2.79 -13.96 -12.44
C LEU A 135 -2.79 -12.56 -13.07
N PHE A 136 -1.84 -11.69 -12.70
CA PHE A 136 -1.76 -10.35 -13.29
C PHE A 136 -1.53 -10.42 -14.80
N LEU A 137 -0.61 -11.25 -15.29
CA LEU A 137 -0.34 -11.47 -16.72
C LEU A 137 -1.57 -11.98 -17.48
N ILE A 138 -2.31 -12.95 -16.93
CA ILE A 138 -3.52 -13.48 -17.54
C ILE A 138 -4.62 -12.40 -17.58
N GLY A 139 -4.82 -11.66 -16.50
CA GLY A 139 -5.77 -10.55 -16.45
C GLY A 139 -5.45 -9.44 -17.45
N THR A 140 -4.16 -9.05 -17.53
CA THR A 140 -3.61 -8.09 -18.50
C THR A 140 -3.83 -8.54 -19.94
N ALA A 141 -3.57 -9.82 -20.25
CA ALA A 141 -3.77 -10.39 -21.58
C ALA A 141 -5.25 -10.47 -21.99
N ILE A 142 -6.15 -10.80 -21.03
CA ILE A 142 -7.60 -10.80 -21.26
C ILE A 142 -8.12 -9.38 -21.48
N ALA A 143 -7.72 -8.42 -20.64
CA ALA A 143 -8.06 -7.01 -20.81
C ALA A 143 -7.55 -6.48 -22.17
N GLY A 144 -6.29 -6.77 -22.50
CA GLY A 144 -5.65 -6.31 -23.73
C GLY A 144 -6.17 -6.91 -25.04
N LEU A 145 -6.95 -8.00 -24.95
CA LEU A 145 -7.61 -8.66 -26.07
C LEU A 145 -9.15 -8.56 -26.00
N ALA A 146 -9.69 -7.79 -25.05
CA ALA A 146 -11.13 -7.67 -24.82
C ALA A 146 -11.87 -7.07 -26.02
N ARG A 147 -12.93 -7.74 -26.46
CA ARG A 147 -13.82 -7.32 -27.56
C ARG A 147 -15.17 -6.77 -27.08
N ASN A 148 -15.43 -6.85 -25.78
CA ASN A 148 -16.63 -6.33 -25.13
C ASN A 148 -16.34 -6.00 -23.66
N MET A 149 -17.25 -5.25 -23.03
CA MET A 149 -17.09 -4.78 -21.66
C MET A 149 -16.99 -5.93 -20.63
N LEU A 150 -17.69 -7.04 -20.85
CA LEU A 150 -17.65 -8.20 -19.95
C LEU A 150 -16.25 -8.83 -19.90
N GLN A 151 -15.60 -9.00 -21.07
CA GLN A 151 -14.23 -9.50 -21.15
C GLN A 151 -13.24 -8.56 -20.46
N MET A 152 -13.41 -7.24 -20.63
CA MET A 152 -12.60 -6.24 -19.94
C MET A 152 -12.75 -6.37 -18.40
N ILE A 153 -13.98 -6.42 -17.89
CA ILE A 153 -14.27 -6.58 -16.45
C ILE A 153 -13.69 -7.89 -15.91
N ILE A 154 -13.82 -9.02 -16.63
CA ILE A 154 -13.24 -10.31 -16.22
C ILE A 154 -11.71 -10.22 -16.16
N GLY A 155 -11.07 -9.58 -17.15
CA GLY A 155 -9.63 -9.30 -17.14
C GLY A 155 -9.22 -8.50 -15.90
N ARG A 156 -9.91 -7.38 -15.63
CA ARG A 156 -9.67 -6.50 -14.47
C ARG A 156 -9.85 -7.22 -13.12
N ILE A 157 -10.81 -8.14 -12.99
CA ILE A 157 -10.99 -8.97 -11.77
C ILE A 157 -9.77 -9.88 -11.56
N ILE A 158 -9.33 -10.60 -12.60
CA ILE A 158 -8.18 -11.50 -12.52
C ILE A 158 -6.88 -10.72 -12.26
N GLN A 159 -6.74 -9.54 -12.88
CA GLN A 159 -5.59 -8.65 -12.74
C GLN A 159 -5.50 -8.05 -11.33
N GLY A 160 -6.63 -7.59 -10.76
CA GLY A 160 -6.70 -7.09 -9.38
C GLY A 160 -6.40 -8.16 -8.34
N ALA A 161 -6.89 -9.39 -8.57
CA ALA A 161 -6.52 -10.55 -7.76
C ALA A 161 -4.99 -10.79 -7.74
N GLY A 162 -4.31 -10.68 -8.89
CA GLY A 162 -2.85 -10.76 -8.96
C GLY A 162 -2.13 -9.57 -8.29
N SER A 163 -2.63 -8.35 -8.48
CA SER A 163 -2.07 -7.10 -7.95
C SER A 163 -1.96 -7.12 -6.43
N ALA A 164 -3.02 -7.57 -5.74
CA ALA A 164 -3.04 -7.73 -4.29
C ALA A 164 -1.88 -8.59 -3.78
N GLY A 165 -1.61 -9.70 -4.48
CA GLY A 165 -0.49 -10.59 -4.21
C GLY A 165 0.85 -9.93 -4.46
N MET A 166 1.04 -9.26 -5.60
CA MET A 166 2.28 -8.57 -5.94
C MET A 166 2.67 -7.52 -4.88
N VAL A 167 1.77 -6.60 -4.53
CA VAL A 167 2.08 -5.52 -3.56
C VAL A 167 2.35 -6.06 -2.14
N SER A 168 1.59 -7.07 -1.70
CA SER A 168 1.79 -7.66 -0.37
C SER A 168 3.03 -8.56 -0.30
N MET A 169 3.22 -9.47 -1.25
CA MET A 169 4.34 -10.42 -1.25
C MET A 169 5.69 -9.72 -1.35
N VAL A 170 5.81 -8.64 -2.12
CA VAL A 170 7.03 -7.82 -2.18
C VAL A 170 7.33 -7.18 -0.82
N SER A 171 6.29 -6.76 -0.08
CA SER A 171 6.45 -6.19 1.27
C SER A 171 6.83 -7.25 2.32
N ILE A 172 6.28 -8.46 2.21
CA ILE A 172 6.58 -9.60 3.10
C ILE A 172 8.01 -10.10 2.85
N LEU A 173 8.38 -10.29 1.58
CA LEU A 173 9.76 -10.64 1.20
C LEU A 173 10.76 -9.58 1.65
N LEU A 174 10.40 -8.30 1.62
CA LEU A 174 11.26 -7.25 2.14
C LEU A 174 11.54 -7.41 3.65
N THR A 175 10.55 -7.86 4.45
CA THR A 175 10.77 -8.16 5.89
C THR A 175 11.47 -9.49 6.16
N ASP A 176 11.51 -10.40 5.19
CA ASP A 176 12.21 -11.68 5.30
C ASP A 176 13.67 -11.59 4.80
N LEU A 177 13.97 -10.68 3.85
CA LEU A 177 15.28 -10.52 3.21
C LEU A 177 16.15 -9.38 3.77
N VAL A 178 15.56 -8.38 4.44
CA VAL A 178 16.27 -7.15 4.85
C VAL A 178 16.12 -6.91 6.35
N PRO A 179 17.20 -6.51 7.08
CA PRO A 179 17.10 -6.18 8.50
C PRO A 179 16.14 -5.01 8.75
N LEU A 180 15.33 -5.10 9.82
CA LEU A 180 14.21 -4.19 10.09
C LEU A 180 14.58 -2.68 10.14
N HIS A 181 15.84 -2.35 10.42
CA HIS A 181 16.31 -0.97 10.42
C HIS A 181 16.50 -0.39 9.01
N GLU A 182 16.66 -1.22 7.97
CA GLU A 182 16.77 -0.82 6.57
C GLU A 182 15.48 -0.96 5.76
N VAL A 183 14.56 -1.85 6.18
CA VAL A 183 13.24 -2.06 5.55
C VAL A 183 12.52 -0.75 5.24
N ALA A 184 12.68 0.27 6.09
CA ALA A 184 12.16 1.62 5.88
C ALA A 184 12.67 2.30 4.60
N ALA A 185 13.97 2.20 4.30
CA ALA A 185 14.60 2.80 3.14
C ALA A 185 14.20 2.06 1.86
N TYR A 186 14.23 0.73 1.87
CA TYR A 186 13.76 -0.07 0.73
C TYR A 186 12.26 0.09 0.47
N ARG A 187 11.41 0.19 1.51
CA ARG A 187 9.99 0.54 1.36
C ARG A 187 9.80 1.93 0.74
N SER A 188 10.73 2.85 0.95
CA SER A 188 10.75 4.16 0.30
C SER A 188 11.14 4.07 -1.18
N TYR A 189 12.05 3.16 -1.56
CA TYR A 189 12.30 2.85 -2.97
C TYR A 189 11.08 2.20 -3.64
N VAL A 190 10.36 1.29 -2.96
CA VAL A 190 9.05 0.79 -3.46
C VAL A 190 8.11 1.96 -3.75
N ASN A 191 8.04 2.95 -2.85
CA ASN A 191 7.19 4.11 -3.01
C ASN A 191 7.61 5.03 -4.19
N ILE A 192 8.89 5.09 -4.56
CA ILE A 192 9.36 5.76 -5.80
C ILE A 192 8.84 5.01 -7.03
N PHE A 193 9.16 3.72 -7.17
CA PHE A 193 8.72 2.95 -8.33
C PHE A 193 7.19 2.84 -8.44
N SER A 194 6.47 2.91 -7.31
CA SER A 194 5.02 3.05 -7.31
C SER A 194 4.52 4.41 -7.80
N THR A 195 5.31 5.46 -7.59
CA THR A 195 5.01 6.86 -7.93
C THR A 195 5.35 7.19 -9.38
N ASP A 196 6.50 6.72 -9.89
CA ASP A 196 6.95 7.04 -11.25
C ASP A 196 6.05 6.36 -12.30
N GLY A 197 5.56 5.15 -12.00
CA GLY A 197 4.52 4.47 -12.78
C GLY A 197 3.20 5.24 -12.85
N ASP A 198 2.90 6.11 -11.87
CA ASP A 198 1.72 6.99 -11.89
C ASP A 198 1.94 8.28 -12.71
N GLY A 199 3.12 8.48 -13.31
CA GLY A 199 3.44 9.64 -14.17
C GLY A 199 3.73 9.29 -15.63
N GLU A 200 4.60 8.30 -15.89
CA GLU A 200 5.15 8.09 -17.24
C GLU A 200 4.14 7.55 -18.28
N CYS A 201 3.04 6.93 -17.83
CA CYS A 201 2.12 6.24 -18.74
C CYS A 201 1.15 7.17 -19.51
N GLU A 202 0.94 8.41 -19.02
CA GLU A 202 0.03 9.38 -19.67
C GLU A 202 0.63 9.91 -20.99
N GLU A 203 1.95 10.11 -21.05
CA GLU A 203 2.63 10.70 -22.22
C GLU A 203 2.78 9.71 -23.39
N VAL A 204 2.97 8.42 -23.11
CA VAL A 204 3.10 7.34 -24.13
C VAL A 204 1.88 7.25 -25.05
N LEU A 205 0.69 7.62 -24.55
CA LEU A 205 -0.56 7.61 -25.32
C LEU A 205 -0.74 8.87 -26.20
N SER A 206 0.04 9.93 -26.00
CA SER A 206 -0.08 11.15 -26.82
C SER A 206 0.48 11.01 -28.24
N ALA A 207 1.12 9.88 -28.57
CA ALA A 207 1.80 9.61 -29.84
C ALA A 207 0.85 9.09 -30.96
N GLU A 208 -0.18 9.86 -31.30
CA GLU A 208 -1.05 9.81 -32.51
C GLU A 208 -1.79 8.49 -32.90
N HIS A 209 -1.49 7.33 -32.31
CA HIS A 209 -1.99 6.03 -32.75
C HIS A 209 -3.39 5.66 -32.22
N LYS A 210 -4.42 6.39 -32.68
CA LYS A 210 -5.86 6.31 -32.31
C LYS A 210 -6.60 4.98 -32.63
N THR A 211 -5.91 3.84 -32.68
CA THR A 211 -6.43 2.60 -33.27
C THR A 211 -6.18 1.35 -32.41
N TYR A 212 -5.54 1.44 -31.23
CA TYR A 212 -5.24 0.25 -30.44
C TYR A 212 -5.04 0.44 -28.91
N GLU A 213 -5.72 1.38 -28.27
CA GLU A 213 -5.52 1.64 -26.82
C GLU A 213 -5.72 0.41 -25.92
N THR A 214 -6.69 -0.47 -26.22
CA THR A 214 -6.83 -1.76 -25.52
C THR A 214 -5.56 -2.63 -25.64
N ARG A 215 -4.81 -2.55 -26.75
CA ARG A 215 -3.54 -3.28 -26.92
C ARG A 215 -2.39 -2.67 -26.12
N ALA A 216 -2.53 -1.47 -25.52
CA ALA A 216 -1.51 -0.89 -24.64
C ALA A 216 -1.26 -1.77 -23.40
N PHE A 217 -2.30 -2.43 -22.87
CA PHE A 217 -2.17 -3.43 -21.81
C PHE A 217 -1.22 -4.58 -22.19
N ILE A 218 -1.22 -5.01 -23.47
CA ILE A 218 -0.31 -6.07 -23.96
C ILE A 218 1.16 -5.62 -23.86
N GLY A 219 1.45 -4.31 -23.87
CA GLY A 219 2.79 -3.75 -23.65
C GLY A 219 3.37 -4.07 -22.26
N GLN A 220 2.54 -4.36 -21.26
CA GLN A 220 2.99 -4.79 -19.94
C GLN A 220 3.42 -6.28 -19.92
N CYS A 221 2.87 -7.12 -20.80
CA CYS A 221 3.06 -8.57 -20.78
C CYS A 221 4.56 -9.01 -20.86
N PRO A 222 5.43 -8.39 -21.68
CA PRO A 222 6.87 -8.68 -21.67
C PRO A 222 7.54 -8.41 -20.32
N LEU A 223 7.18 -7.33 -19.63
CA LEU A 223 7.73 -6.98 -18.31
C LEU A 223 7.27 -7.96 -17.22
N LEU A 224 6.02 -8.43 -17.31
CA LEU A 224 5.47 -9.44 -16.42
C LEU A 224 6.12 -10.82 -16.65
N LEU A 225 6.31 -11.23 -17.90
CA LEU A 225 7.05 -12.45 -18.25
C LEU A 225 8.51 -12.38 -17.77
N LEU A 226 9.19 -11.25 -17.98
CA LEU A 226 10.53 -10.99 -17.47
C LEU A 226 10.57 -11.09 -15.93
N SER A 227 9.58 -10.52 -15.24
CA SER A 227 9.45 -10.60 -13.78
C SER A 227 9.27 -12.05 -13.29
N ILE A 228 8.44 -12.85 -13.96
CA ILE A 228 8.24 -14.28 -13.65
C ILE A 228 9.55 -15.06 -13.79
N VAL A 229 10.30 -14.86 -14.89
CA VAL A 229 11.58 -15.51 -15.15
C VAL A 229 12.64 -15.09 -14.13
N LEU A 230 12.74 -13.79 -13.82
CA LEU A 230 13.71 -13.27 -12.85
C LEU A 230 13.40 -13.73 -11.42
N VAL A 231 12.12 -13.82 -11.03
CA VAL A 231 11.72 -14.39 -9.72
C VAL A 231 11.97 -15.90 -9.69
N TRP A 232 11.73 -16.62 -10.80
CA TRP A 232 12.05 -18.05 -10.88
C TRP A 232 13.56 -18.30 -10.70
N TRP A 233 14.39 -17.47 -11.33
CA TRP A 233 15.85 -17.63 -11.33
C TRP A 233 16.56 -17.10 -10.09
N LYS A 234 16.22 -15.90 -9.60
CA LYS A 234 16.95 -15.25 -8.48
C LYS A 234 16.41 -15.54 -7.08
N LEU A 235 15.10 -15.79 -6.92
CA LEU A 235 14.54 -15.97 -5.59
C LEU A 235 14.76 -17.41 -5.13
N GLU A 236 15.90 -17.69 -4.51
CA GLU A 236 16.13 -18.95 -3.80
C GLU A 236 15.22 -19.01 -2.57
N GLU A 237 14.59 -20.17 -2.30
CA GLU A 237 13.70 -20.33 -1.15
C GLU A 237 14.37 -21.24 -0.11
N PRO A 238 14.57 -20.80 1.15
CA PRO A 238 15.31 -21.57 2.16
C PRO A 238 14.59 -22.88 2.49
N GLN A 239 15.14 -23.98 1.98
CA GLN A 239 14.41 -25.24 1.82
C GLN A 239 14.10 -25.93 3.16
N HIS A 240 12.88 -25.78 3.65
CA HIS A 240 12.33 -26.69 4.65
C HIS A 240 11.92 -28.01 3.96
N GLU A 241 12.88 -28.95 3.87
CA GLU A 241 12.72 -30.26 3.21
C GLU A 241 11.46 -31.05 3.62
N VAL A 242 10.98 -30.81 4.85
CA VAL A 242 9.80 -31.44 5.45
C VAL A 242 8.50 -31.03 4.74
N GLU A 243 8.40 -29.79 4.24
CA GLU A 243 7.18 -29.29 3.60
C GLU A 243 7.07 -29.63 2.10
N LEU A 244 8.20 -29.89 1.43
CA LEU A 244 8.25 -30.25 0.00
C LEU A 244 7.60 -31.61 -0.30
N LYS A 245 7.54 -32.51 0.68
CA LYS A 245 6.96 -33.86 0.55
C LYS A 245 5.44 -33.90 0.76
N GLN A 246 4.79 -32.77 1.06
CA GLN A 246 3.32 -32.72 1.21
C GLN A 246 2.63 -32.49 -0.13
N SER A 247 1.66 -33.35 -0.47
CA SER A 247 0.81 -33.16 -1.65
C SER A 247 0.10 -31.81 -1.62
N VAL A 248 -0.06 -31.18 -2.79
CA VAL A 248 -0.80 -29.92 -2.98
C VAL A 248 -2.21 -30.01 -2.39
N TRP A 249 -2.87 -31.17 -2.46
CA TRP A 249 -4.17 -31.42 -1.82
C TRP A 249 -4.13 -31.36 -0.29
N THR A 250 -3.03 -31.76 0.34
CA THR A 250 -2.84 -31.62 1.80
C THR A 250 -2.66 -30.15 2.16
N LYS A 251 -1.91 -29.39 1.36
CA LYS A 251 -1.74 -27.94 1.55
C LYS A 251 -3.05 -27.16 1.31
N LEU A 252 -3.83 -27.51 0.28
CA LEU A 252 -5.17 -26.95 0.04
C LEU A 252 -6.12 -27.19 1.22
N LYS A 253 -6.10 -28.37 1.85
CA LYS A 253 -6.92 -28.69 3.04
C LYS A 253 -6.56 -27.89 4.31
N ARG A 254 -5.47 -27.11 4.29
CA ARG A 254 -5.08 -26.18 5.38
C ARG A 254 -5.69 -24.78 5.22
N ILE A 255 -6.34 -24.47 4.10
CA ILE A 255 -6.95 -23.16 3.83
C ILE A 255 -8.39 -23.13 4.33
N ASP A 256 -8.76 -22.13 5.14
CA ASP A 256 -10.17 -21.87 5.46
C ASP A 256 -10.88 -21.13 4.30
N PHE A 257 -11.34 -21.89 3.31
CA PHE A 257 -12.16 -21.36 2.21
C PHE A 257 -13.48 -20.74 2.68
N ILE A 258 -14.01 -21.13 3.84
CA ILE A 258 -15.29 -20.64 4.36
C ILE A 258 -15.10 -19.26 5.00
N GLY A 259 -14.08 -19.11 5.85
CA GLY A 259 -13.63 -17.81 6.36
C GLY A 259 -13.24 -16.85 5.23
N ALA A 260 -12.47 -17.32 4.24
CA ALA A 260 -12.13 -16.53 3.05
C ALA A 260 -13.35 -15.98 2.32
N PHE A 261 -14.38 -16.83 2.11
CA PHE A 261 -15.61 -16.44 1.43
C PHE A 261 -16.40 -15.40 2.25
N PHE A 262 -16.67 -15.66 3.52
CA PHE A 262 -17.44 -14.72 4.36
C PHE A 262 -16.71 -13.39 4.55
N MET A 263 -15.39 -13.39 4.72
CA MET A 263 -14.64 -12.14 4.82
C MET A 263 -14.64 -11.37 3.50
N SER A 264 -14.50 -12.06 2.36
CA SER A 264 -14.62 -11.44 1.03
C SER A 264 -15.99 -10.78 0.84
N VAL A 265 -17.08 -11.47 1.17
CA VAL A 265 -18.45 -10.93 1.09
C VAL A 265 -18.61 -9.71 2.02
N ALA A 266 -18.07 -9.76 3.24
CA ALA A 266 -18.12 -8.65 4.19
C ALA A 266 -17.36 -7.41 3.65
N ILE A 267 -16.16 -7.60 3.11
CA ILE A 267 -15.33 -6.54 2.51
C ILE A 267 -16.04 -5.92 1.30
N LEU A 268 -16.52 -6.75 0.36
CA LEU A 268 -17.19 -6.30 -0.85
C LEU A 268 -18.49 -5.55 -0.55
N ALA A 269 -19.31 -6.04 0.38
CA ALA A 269 -20.54 -5.37 0.80
C ALA A 269 -20.27 -4.02 1.49
N CYS A 270 -19.25 -3.95 2.34
CA CYS A 270 -18.80 -2.73 3.02
C CYS A 270 -18.33 -1.67 2.01
N ILE A 271 -17.44 -2.03 1.09
CA ILE A 271 -16.90 -1.14 0.06
C ILE A 271 -18.03 -0.64 -0.87
N THR A 272 -18.92 -1.53 -1.30
CA THR A 272 -20.07 -1.18 -2.15
C THR A 272 -21.03 -0.24 -1.42
N ALA A 273 -21.27 -0.43 -0.11
CA ALA A 273 -22.11 0.47 0.68
C ALA A 273 -21.52 1.88 0.80
N PHE A 274 -20.20 2.02 0.93
CA PHE A 274 -19.53 3.33 0.92
C PHE A 274 -19.70 4.05 -0.42
N ASP A 275 -19.38 3.38 -1.54
CA ASP A 275 -19.47 3.97 -2.88
C ASP A 275 -20.90 4.41 -3.23
N LEU A 276 -21.88 3.51 -3.09
CA LEU A 276 -23.30 3.82 -3.35
C LEU A 276 -23.86 4.86 -2.37
N GLY A 277 -23.37 4.87 -1.12
CA GLY A 277 -23.74 5.87 -0.12
C GLY A 277 -23.36 7.30 -0.54
N SER A 278 -22.19 7.48 -1.14
CA SER A 278 -21.74 8.78 -1.67
C SER A 278 -22.59 9.30 -2.84
N LYS A 279 -23.24 8.39 -3.57
CA LYS A 279 -24.05 8.65 -4.78
C LYS A 279 -25.55 8.83 -4.50
N LYS A 280 -25.97 8.83 -3.21
CA LYS A 280 -27.38 8.84 -2.78
C LYS A 280 -28.20 7.67 -3.35
N ALA A 281 -27.62 6.47 -3.37
CA ALA A 281 -28.34 5.26 -3.73
C ALA A 281 -29.58 5.04 -2.82
N ASN A 282 -30.53 4.23 -3.30
CA ASN A 282 -31.75 3.91 -2.57
C ASN A 282 -31.43 3.37 -1.16
N THR A 283 -32.02 3.99 -0.13
CA THR A 283 -31.83 3.63 1.29
C THR A 283 -32.02 2.14 1.56
N SER A 284 -32.97 1.49 0.89
CA SER A 284 -33.19 0.04 1.03
C SER A 284 -32.00 -0.79 0.55
N VAL A 285 -31.33 -0.38 -0.53
CA VAL A 285 -30.13 -1.07 -1.06
C VAL A 285 -28.96 -0.88 -0.09
N LEU A 286 -28.80 0.32 0.47
CA LEU A 286 -27.77 0.60 1.49
C LEU A 286 -27.99 -0.22 2.76
N ILE A 287 -29.23 -0.33 3.25
CA ILE A 287 -29.58 -1.19 4.39
C ILE A 287 -29.28 -2.66 4.07
N THR A 288 -29.68 -3.16 2.90
CA THR A 288 -29.38 -4.55 2.48
C THR A 288 -27.89 -4.83 2.43
N LEU A 289 -27.07 -3.91 1.87
CA LEU A 289 -25.61 -4.07 1.83
C LEU A 289 -24.99 -4.05 3.24
N VAL A 290 -25.47 -3.18 4.14
CA VAL A 290 -25.02 -3.16 5.55
C VAL A 290 -25.41 -4.45 6.28
N VAL A 291 -26.63 -4.96 6.08
CA VAL A 291 -27.08 -6.24 6.69
C VAL A 291 -26.27 -7.42 6.16
N ILE A 292 -25.98 -7.47 4.85
CA ILE A 292 -25.11 -8.49 4.25
C ILE A 292 -23.68 -8.37 4.81
N GLY A 293 -23.11 -7.17 4.87
CA GLY A 293 -21.76 -6.95 5.38
C GLY A 293 -21.60 -7.32 6.86
N VAL A 294 -22.56 -6.94 7.70
CA VAL A 294 -22.56 -7.26 9.14
C VAL A 294 -22.80 -8.75 9.38
N SER A 295 -23.74 -9.38 8.67
CA SER A 295 -23.99 -10.83 8.82
C SER A 295 -22.84 -11.68 8.29
N ALA A 296 -22.25 -11.34 7.15
CA ALA A 296 -21.05 -12.00 6.63
C ALA A 296 -19.84 -11.78 7.56
N GLY A 297 -19.65 -10.59 8.11
CA GLY A 297 -18.60 -10.30 9.10
C GLY A 297 -18.78 -11.07 10.42
N ALA A 298 -20.02 -11.24 10.87
CA ALA A 298 -20.34 -12.06 12.04
C ALA A 298 -20.12 -13.57 11.77
N LEU A 299 -20.55 -14.07 10.61
CA LEU A 299 -20.31 -15.45 10.20
C LEU A 299 -18.81 -15.75 10.05
N PHE A 300 -18.05 -14.84 9.43
CA PHE A 300 -16.59 -14.89 9.40
C PHE A 300 -15.99 -14.98 10.80
N ALA A 301 -16.38 -14.07 11.72
CA ALA A 301 -15.83 -14.08 13.08
C ALA A 301 -16.19 -15.36 13.87
N LEU A 302 -17.30 -16.03 13.54
CA LEU A 302 -17.67 -17.32 14.11
C LEU A 302 -16.88 -18.49 13.49
N THR A 303 -16.70 -18.54 12.17
CA THR A 303 -15.90 -19.59 11.51
C THR A 303 -14.43 -19.50 11.90
N GLU A 304 -13.87 -18.29 11.89
CA GLU A 304 -12.49 -17.99 12.27
C GLU A 304 -12.18 -18.40 13.74
N LYS A 305 -13.16 -18.26 14.64
CA LYS A 305 -13.00 -18.53 16.08
C LYS A 305 -13.28 -19.99 16.48
N PHE A 306 -14.24 -20.65 15.83
CA PHE A 306 -14.74 -21.97 16.28
C PHE A 306 -14.46 -23.12 15.31
N TRP A 307 -14.10 -22.85 14.05
CA TRP A 307 -14.00 -23.88 13.00
C TRP A 307 -12.64 -23.88 12.28
N ALA A 308 -11.99 -22.72 12.13
CA ALA A 308 -10.71 -22.58 11.47
C ALA A 308 -9.57 -23.19 12.30
N LYS A 309 -8.96 -24.28 11.80
CA LYS A 309 -7.71 -24.84 12.36
C LYS A 309 -6.49 -23.98 12.04
N GLU A 310 -6.54 -23.28 10.92
CA GLU A 310 -5.50 -22.38 10.42
C GLU A 310 -6.16 -21.08 9.94
N PRO A 311 -6.56 -20.19 10.87
CA PRO A 311 -7.22 -18.91 10.57
C PRO A 311 -6.47 -18.09 9.52
N ILE A 312 -7.23 -17.48 8.59
CA ILE A 312 -6.68 -16.63 7.52
C ILE A 312 -6.32 -15.24 8.05
N PHE A 313 -7.09 -14.74 9.00
CA PHE A 313 -6.89 -13.46 9.67
C PHE A 313 -7.25 -13.57 11.17
N PRO A 314 -6.35 -14.16 12.00
CA PRO A 314 -6.65 -14.49 13.39
C PRO A 314 -7.00 -13.25 14.19
N LEU A 315 -8.22 -13.21 14.75
CA LEU A 315 -8.78 -12.03 15.41
C LEU A 315 -7.96 -11.56 16.63
N GLU A 316 -7.19 -12.44 17.25
CA GLU A 316 -6.24 -12.13 18.33
C GLU A 316 -5.18 -11.09 17.89
N LEU A 317 -4.84 -11.06 16.60
CA LEU A 317 -3.94 -10.08 16.01
C LEU A 317 -4.49 -8.65 16.13
N LEU A 318 -5.82 -8.46 16.06
CA LEU A 318 -6.47 -7.17 16.30
C LEU A 318 -6.46 -6.75 17.78
N GLY A 319 -6.31 -7.71 18.70
CA GLY A 319 -6.08 -7.44 20.13
C GLY A 319 -4.67 -6.90 20.42
N GLN A 320 -3.72 -7.05 19.50
CA GLN A 320 -2.36 -6.55 19.69
C GLN A 320 -2.30 -5.03 19.47
N HIS A 321 -1.84 -4.31 20.50
CA HIS A 321 -1.75 -2.85 20.50
C HIS A 321 -0.96 -2.30 19.29
N ALA A 322 0.08 -2.98 18.82
CA ALA A 322 0.86 -2.55 17.66
C ALA A 322 0.03 -2.58 16.36
N VAL A 323 -0.74 -3.65 16.16
CA VAL A 323 -1.57 -3.89 14.97
C VAL A 323 -2.69 -2.87 14.91
N ILE A 324 -3.50 -2.75 15.98
CA ILE A 324 -4.66 -1.85 15.97
C ILE A 324 -4.25 -0.38 15.81
N THR A 325 -3.15 0.08 16.43
CA THR A 325 -2.67 1.45 16.19
C THR A 325 -2.14 1.64 14.78
N SER A 326 -1.44 0.66 14.21
CA SER A 326 -0.91 0.75 12.84
C SER A 326 -2.05 0.80 11.82
N TYR A 327 -3.05 -0.09 11.96
CA TYR A 327 -4.21 -0.15 11.08
C TYR A 327 -5.04 1.15 11.18
N SER A 328 -5.29 1.67 12.40
CA SER A 328 -6.03 2.92 12.55
C SER A 328 -5.28 4.13 11.97
N ILE A 329 -3.96 4.19 12.10
CA ILE A 329 -3.17 5.31 11.54
C ILE A 329 -3.13 5.22 10.01
N ILE A 330 -2.87 4.05 9.42
CA ILE A 330 -2.86 3.93 7.95
C ILE A 330 -4.26 4.15 7.36
N PHE A 331 -5.32 3.67 8.03
CA PHE A 331 -6.69 3.90 7.60
C PHE A 331 -7.02 5.41 7.54
N ILE A 332 -6.67 6.16 8.59
CA ILE A 332 -6.94 7.60 8.61
C ILE A 332 -6.05 8.33 7.59
N GLN A 333 -4.76 7.99 7.50
CA GLN A 333 -3.82 8.68 6.60
C GLN A 333 -4.13 8.43 5.11
N THR A 334 -4.43 7.19 4.70
CA THR A 334 -4.88 6.89 3.33
C THR A 334 -6.22 7.57 3.04
N GLY A 335 -7.17 7.58 3.99
CA GLY A 335 -8.43 8.29 3.85
C GLY A 335 -8.25 9.80 3.61
N ILE A 336 -7.29 10.43 4.31
CA ILE A 336 -6.89 11.83 4.13
C ILE A 336 -6.20 12.06 2.78
N GLN A 337 -5.27 11.17 2.39
CA GLN A 337 -4.53 11.24 1.12
C GLN A 337 -5.47 11.20 -0.08
N VAL A 338 -6.38 10.23 -0.15
CA VAL A 338 -7.26 10.07 -1.32
C VAL A 338 -8.36 11.13 -1.32
N ALA A 339 -8.77 11.63 -0.15
CA ALA A 339 -9.59 12.84 -0.07
C ALA A 339 -8.87 14.09 -0.62
N LEU A 340 -7.55 14.23 -0.42
CA LEU A 340 -6.75 15.30 -1.03
C LEU A 340 -6.70 15.16 -2.56
N MET A 341 -6.48 13.95 -3.06
CA MET A 341 -6.47 13.65 -4.50
C MET A 341 -7.82 13.93 -5.17
N PHE A 342 -8.95 13.72 -4.47
CA PHE A 342 -10.28 14.11 -4.94
C PHE A 342 -10.53 15.63 -4.90
N LEU A 343 -10.16 16.30 -3.82
CA LEU A 343 -10.51 17.71 -3.59
C LEU A 343 -9.65 18.69 -4.39
N VAL A 344 -8.40 18.35 -4.70
CA VAL A 344 -7.46 19.24 -5.41
C VAL A 344 -7.91 19.52 -6.86
N PRO A 345 -8.12 18.54 -7.75
CA PRO A 345 -8.51 18.81 -9.13
C PRO A 345 -9.90 19.47 -9.20
N LEU A 346 -10.83 19.02 -8.35
CA LEU A 346 -12.18 19.56 -8.26
C LEU A 346 -12.20 21.06 -7.87
N TYR A 347 -11.24 21.51 -7.07
CA TYR A 347 -11.09 22.93 -6.74
C TYR A 347 -10.64 23.74 -7.96
N PHE A 348 -9.57 23.32 -8.65
CA PHE A 348 -9.03 24.05 -9.80
C PHE A 348 -10.00 24.07 -11.02
N GLN A 349 -10.68 22.95 -11.30
CA GLN A 349 -11.73 22.88 -12.33
C GLN A 349 -12.86 23.91 -12.11
N VAL A 350 -13.17 24.23 -10.85
CA VAL A 350 -14.24 25.17 -10.47
C VAL A 350 -13.75 26.61 -10.35
N THR A 351 -12.61 26.85 -9.69
CA THR A 351 -12.14 28.23 -9.42
C THR A 351 -11.40 28.83 -10.61
N ALA A 352 -10.58 28.03 -11.31
CA ALA A 352 -9.78 28.50 -12.45
C ALA A 352 -10.46 28.24 -13.82
N ASN A 353 -11.46 27.35 -13.89
CA ASN A 353 -11.86 26.66 -15.13
C ASN A 353 -10.69 25.86 -15.74
N ALA A 354 -9.80 25.31 -14.90
CA ALA A 354 -8.70 24.49 -15.37
C ALA A 354 -9.20 23.26 -16.15
N SER A 355 -8.44 22.85 -17.16
CA SER A 355 -8.68 21.60 -17.87
C SER A 355 -8.47 20.37 -16.97
N MET A 356 -8.91 19.17 -17.39
CA MET A 356 -8.76 17.97 -16.56
C MET A 356 -7.28 17.65 -16.27
N GLY A 357 -6.41 17.70 -17.30
CA GLY A 357 -4.97 17.49 -17.15
C GLY A 357 -4.28 18.59 -16.34
N GLU A 358 -4.61 19.86 -16.56
CA GLU A 358 -4.10 20.99 -15.76
C GLU A 358 -4.49 20.89 -14.28
N ALA A 359 -5.74 20.49 -14.00
CA ALA A 359 -6.22 20.23 -12.65
C ALA A 359 -5.54 19.00 -12.00
N GLY A 360 -5.15 18.00 -12.81
CA GLY A 360 -4.32 16.86 -12.42
C GLY A 360 -2.87 17.26 -12.11
N ALA A 361 -2.26 18.13 -12.92
CA ALA A 361 -0.89 18.62 -12.73
C ALA A 361 -0.68 19.33 -11.37
N HIS A 362 -1.73 19.93 -10.80
CA HIS A 362 -1.68 20.47 -9.43
C HIS A 362 -1.51 19.41 -8.33
N LEU A 363 -1.62 18.10 -8.62
CA LEU A 363 -1.27 17.01 -7.71
C LEU A 363 0.23 16.71 -7.67
N VAL A 364 1.02 17.09 -8.68
CA VAL A 364 2.46 16.77 -8.79
C VAL A 364 3.27 17.15 -7.52
N PRO A 365 3.03 18.30 -6.83
CA PRO A 365 3.69 18.58 -5.54
C PRO A 365 3.37 17.55 -4.44
N ALA A 366 2.15 16.98 -4.43
CA ALA A 366 1.78 15.91 -3.51
C ALA A 366 2.56 14.61 -3.81
N VAL A 367 2.71 14.30 -5.09
CA VAL A 367 3.43 13.12 -5.58
C VAL A 367 4.91 13.20 -5.18
N PHE A 368 5.60 14.32 -5.45
CA PHE A 368 6.95 14.57 -4.95
C PHE A 368 7.04 14.55 -3.41
N GLY A 369 6.03 15.10 -2.72
CA GLY A 369 5.93 15.05 -1.26
C GLY A 369 5.89 13.62 -0.73
N ASN A 370 5.08 12.75 -1.35
CA ASN A 370 4.96 11.34 -0.98
C ASN A 370 6.30 10.60 -1.10
N THR A 371 7.01 10.79 -2.20
CA THR A 371 8.35 10.23 -2.40
C THR A 371 9.35 10.74 -1.35
N LEU A 372 9.48 12.06 -1.17
CA LEU A 372 10.47 12.61 -0.24
C LEU A 372 10.14 12.30 1.24
N GLY A 373 8.87 12.31 1.62
CA GLY A 373 8.41 11.97 2.96
C GLY A 373 8.69 10.51 3.33
N GLY A 374 8.57 9.59 2.37
CA GLY A 374 9.02 8.21 2.53
C GLY A 374 10.54 8.16 2.75
N LEU A 375 11.32 8.65 1.79
CA LEU A 375 12.80 8.62 1.82
C LEU A 375 13.40 9.22 3.09
N ALA A 376 12.88 10.37 3.53
CA ALA A 376 13.32 11.02 4.77
C ALA A 376 13.10 10.12 5.99
N VAL A 377 11.99 9.38 6.04
CA VAL A 377 11.69 8.41 7.10
C VAL A 377 12.50 7.13 6.97
N GLY A 378 12.78 6.67 5.74
CA GLY A 378 13.73 5.59 5.47
C GLY A 378 15.11 5.88 6.06
N ALA A 379 15.69 7.03 5.70
CA ALA A 379 16.97 7.48 6.22
C ALA A 379 16.95 7.76 7.74
N TRP A 380 15.85 8.32 8.27
CA TRP A 380 15.68 8.55 9.70
C TRP A 380 15.66 7.23 10.51
N ILE A 381 14.93 6.22 10.03
CA ILE A 381 14.83 4.93 10.72
C ILE A 381 16.17 4.18 10.63
N LYS A 382 16.82 4.11 9.45
CA LYS A 382 18.16 3.50 9.31
C LYS A 382 19.20 4.16 10.24
N ARG A 383 19.14 5.49 10.41
CA ARG A 383 20.03 6.21 11.34
C ARG A 383 19.68 5.99 12.82
N THR A 384 18.39 6.06 13.20
CA THR A 384 17.98 6.20 14.61
C THR A 384 17.38 4.96 15.28
N GLY A 385 16.86 3.98 14.52
CA GLY A 385 16.07 2.86 15.04
C GLY A 385 14.69 3.26 15.62
N ARG A 386 14.16 4.44 15.28
CA ARG A 386 12.92 5.00 15.86
C ARG A 386 11.85 5.33 14.82
N TYR A 387 10.82 4.49 14.70
CA TYR A 387 9.67 4.71 13.82
C TYR A 387 8.61 5.69 14.37
N LYS A 388 8.43 5.74 15.70
CA LYS A 388 7.35 6.55 16.32
C LYS A 388 7.41 8.07 16.02
N PRO A 389 8.57 8.75 16.07
CA PRO A 389 8.61 10.18 15.74
C PRO A 389 8.19 10.48 14.28
N PRO A 390 8.68 9.75 13.25
CA PRO A 390 8.08 9.77 11.91
C PRO A 390 6.55 9.60 11.86
N THR A 391 5.97 8.65 12.60
CA THR A 391 4.51 8.44 12.62
C THR A 391 3.76 9.67 13.15
N ILE A 392 4.32 10.37 14.14
CA ILE A 392 3.76 11.61 14.70
C ILE A 392 3.91 12.77 13.69
N LEU A 393 5.08 12.91 13.07
CA LEU A 393 5.37 13.93 12.07
C LEU A 393 4.47 13.80 10.83
N ALA A 394 4.13 12.58 10.41
CA ALA A 394 3.17 12.32 9.34
C ALA A 394 1.81 12.99 9.63
N SER A 395 1.26 12.77 10.83
CA SER A 395 -0.02 13.36 11.24
C SER A 395 0.05 14.88 11.38
N MET A 396 1.17 15.42 11.87
CA MET A 396 1.40 16.87 11.91
C MET A 396 1.49 17.49 10.50
N SER A 397 2.12 16.80 9.54
CA SER A 397 2.22 17.24 8.14
C SER A 397 0.85 17.25 7.45
N ALA A 398 0.00 16.26 7.72
CA ALA A 398 -1.40 16.25 7.25
C ALA A 398 -2.20 17.42 7.83
N MET A 399 -2.12 17.66 9.15
CA MET A 399 -2.75 18.81 9.80
C MET A 399 -2.28 20.14 9.21
N LEU A 400 -0.97 20.29 8.98
CA LEU A 400 -0.38 21.48 8.38
C LEU A 400 -0.90 21.74 6.97
N CYS A 401 -0.94 20.70 6.12
CA CYS A 401 -1.47 20.78 4.75
C CYS A 401 -2.90 21.37 4.74
N PHE A 402 -3.85 20.72 5.42
CA PHE A 402 -5.24 21.18 5.40
C PHE A 402 -5.47 22.51 6.14
N SER A 403 -4.63 22.84 7.13
CA SER A 403 -4.64 24.17 7.77
C SER A 403 -4.19 25.28 6.82
N LEU A 404 -3.14 25.04 6.03
CA LEU A 404 -2.69 25.98 5.00
C LEU A 404 -3.70 26.10 3.86
N LEU A 405 -4.32 25.00 3.41
CA LEU A 405 -5.42 25.02 2.44
C LEU A 405 -6.60 25.86 2.96
N LEU A 406 -7.01 25.69 4.23
CA LEU A 406 -8.07 26.51 4.87
C LEU A 406 -7.78 28.02 4.84
N VAL A 407 -6.51 28.42 4.95
CA VAL A 407 -6.10 29.82 5.00
C VAL A 407 -5.95 30.42 3.60
N LEU A 408 -5.37 29.67 2.65
CA LEU A 408 -4.91 30.17 1.36
C LEU A 408 -5.95 29.98 0.23
N TRP A 409 -6.72 28.89 0.25
CA TRP A 409 -7.65 28.55 -0.85
C TRP A 409 -8.97 29.31 -0.72
N ARG A 410 -8.94 30.60 -1.13
CA ARG A 410 -10.06 31.54 -1.04
C ARG A 410 -10.78 31.81 -2.37
N GLY A 411 -10.52 31.02 -3.41
CA GLY A 411 -11.11 31.15 -4.75
C GLY A 411 -10.28 31.94 -5.76
N HIS A 412 -9.23 32.64 -5.31
CA HIS A 412 -8.13 33.12 -6.16
C HIS A 412 -6.83 32.53 -5.59
N THR A 413 -6.15 31.71 -6.39
CA THR A 413 -5.04 30.87 -5.93
C THR A 413 -3.94 30.95 -6.98
N SER A 414 -2.74 31.36 -6.60
CA SER A 414 -1.56 31.28 -7.47
C SER A 414 -1.03 29.85 -7.54
N THR A 415 -0.16 29.55 -8.51
CA THR A 415 0.52 28.25 -8.65
C THR A 415 1.35 27.88 -7.40
N ALA A 416 1.87 28.88 -6.68
CA ALA A 416 2.51 28.69 -5.37
C ALA A 416 1.53 28.12 -4.31
N GLY A 417 0.23 28.42 -4.42
CA GLY A 417 -0.82 27.89 -3.55
C GLY A 417 -1.13 26.41 -3.74
N SER A 418 -0.70 25.77 -4.83
CA SER A 418 -0.70 24.30 -4.98
C SER A 418 0.56 23.64 -4.40
N LEU A 419 1.68 24.35 -4.23
CA LEU A 419 2.88 23.77 -3.62
C LEU A 419 2.64 23.29 -2.18
N VAL A 420 1.68 23.91 -1.48
CA VAL A 420 1.22 23.51 -0.13
C VAL A 420 0.78 22.04 -0.03
N ILE A 421 0.25 21.49 -1.12
CA ILE A 421 -0.26 20.11 -1.19
C ILE A 421 0.89 19.09 -0.93
N PHE A 422 2.15 19.49 -1.15
CA PHE A 422 3.36 18.76 -0.78
C PHE A 422 3.34 18.24 0.66
N PHE A 423 2.82 19.01 1.63
CA PHE A 423 2.74 18.55 3.02
C PHE A 423 1.75 17.39 3.23
N GLY A 424 0.69 17.31 2.41
CA GLY A 424 -0.25 16.18 2.42
C GLY A 424 0.34 14.93 1.76
N GLY A 425 1.09 15.11 0.67
CA GLY A 425 1.91 14.04 0.09
C GLY A 425 2.94 13.50 1.08
N CYS A 426 3.71 14.40 1.69
CA CYS A 426 4.73 14.07 2.68
C CYS A 426 4.16 13.30 3.88
N ALA A 427 2.95 13.66 4.34
CA ALA A 427 2.23 12.90 5.35
C ALA A 427 1.97 11.44 4.94
N SER A 428 1.50 11.19 3.72
CA SER A 428 1.30 9.84 3.17
C SER A 428 2.60 9.02 3.16
N GLY A 429 3.67 9.58 2.61
CA GLY A 429 4.96 8.88 2.48
C GLY A 429 5.59 8.55 3.83
N MET A 430 5.55 9.51 4.76
CA MET A 430 5.97 9.31 6.14
C MET A 430 5.13 8.22 6.84
N ALA A 431 3.80 8.27 6.70
CA ALA A 431 2.90 7.30 7.32
C ALA A 431 3.13 5.88 6.78
N ASN A 432 3.11 5.70 5.46
CA ASN A 432 3.32 4.39 4.82
C ASN A 432 4.63 3.72 5.28
N SER A 433 5.73 4.48 5.34
CA SER A 433 7.03 3.93 5.73
C SER A 433 7.14 3.70 7.24
N ALA A 434 6.69 4.65 8.07
CA ALA A 434 6.80 4.55 9.52
C ALA A 434 5.85 3.51 10.14
N VAL A 435 4.61 3.43 9.64
CA VAL A 435 3.58 2.51 10.14
C VAL A 435 3.92 1.07 9.78
N PHE A 436 4.39 0.82 8.56
CA PHE A 436 4.83 -0.53 8.16
C PHE A 436 5.94 -1.07 9.07
N VAL A 437 6.96 -0.24 9.35
CA VAL A 437 8.06 -0.61 10.27
C VAL A 437 7.57 -0.75 11.72
N GLY A 438 6.65 0.10 12.17
CA GLY A 438 6.05 0.00 13.50
C GLY A 438 5.21 -1.27 13.70
N LEU A 439 4.56 -1.74 12.64
CA LEU A 439 3.84 -3.01 12.61
C LEU A 439 4.78 -4.21 12.65
N THR A 440 5.80 -4.24 11.79
CA THR A 440 6.72 -5.38 11.64
C THR A 440 7.67 -5.55 12.83
N ALA A 441 8.11 -4.45 13.45
CA ALA A 441 8.78 -4.49 14.77
C ALA A 441 7.80 -4.80 15.93
N GLY A 442 6.50 -4.61 15.71
CA GLY A 442 5.43 -4.79 16.68
C GLY A 442 5.03 -6.26 16.90
N VAL A 443 4.79 -6.98 15.81
CA VAL A 443 4.29 -8.38 15.80
C VAL A 443 5.41 -9.42 15.84
N GLU A 444 5.05 -10.70 15.94
CA GLU A 444 6.01 -11.82 15.83
C GLU A 444 6.29 -12.20 14.36
N LYS A 445 7.47 -12.78 14.09
CA LYS A 445 7.88 -13.27 12.75
C LYS A 445 6.82 -14.18 12.11
N HIS A 446 6.19 -15.06 12.89
CA HIS A 446 5.16 -15.98 12.42
C HIS A 446 3.83 -15.29 12.04
N GLN A 447 3.66 -14.00 12.35
CA GLN A 447 2.46 -13.21 12.10
C GLN A 447 2.68 -12.06 11.11
N MET A 448 3.93 -11.68 10.81
CA MET A 448 4.28 -10.57 9.91
C MET A 448 3.56 -10.61 8.56
N ALA A 449 3.40 -11.79 7.97
CA ALA A 449 2.74 -11.96 6.67
C ALA A 449 1.25 -11.55 6.71
N ILE A 450 0.51 -12.04 7.71
CA ILE A 450 -0.93 -11.76 7.87
C ILE A 450 -1.16 -10.33 8.39
N ALA A 451 -0.28 -9.84 9.27
CA ALA A 451 -0.30 -8.45 9.70
C ALA A 451 -0.09 -7.48 8.52
N THR A 452 0.85 -7.81 7.63
CA THR A 452 1.13 -7.00 6.43
C THR A 452 -0.06 -6.98 5.46
N THR A 453 -0.70 -8.12 5.18
CA THR A 453 -1.89 -8.13 4.31
C THR A 453 -3.10 -7.45 4.95
N GLY A 454 -3.29 -7.56 6.26
CA GLY A 454 -4.34 -6.83 6.97
C GLY A 454 -4.11 -5.30 6.98
N MET A 455 -2.85 -4.84 7.02
CA MET A 455 -2.51 -3.42 6.88
C MET A 455 -2.91 -2.90 5.48
N TYR A 456 -2.62 -3.66 4.42
CA TYR A 456 -3.04 -3.29 3.06
C TYR A 456 -4.56 -3.33 2.89
N LEU A 457 -5.25 -4.33 3.45
CA LEU A 457 -6.70 -4.38 3.45
C LEU A 457 -7.30 -3.14 4.15
N SER A 458 -6.73 -2.73 5.30
CA SER A 458 -7.14 -1.51 6.02
C SER A 458 -6.95 -0.25 5.16
N SER A 459 -5.81 -0.13 4.45
CA SER A 459 -5.55 0.97 3.51
C SER A 459 -6.51 0.97 2.31
N ASN A 460 -6.83 -0.20 1.74
CA ASN A 460 -7.70 -0.31 0.58
C ASN A 460 -9.17 0.03 0.92
N ILE A 461 -9.66 -0.38 2.10
CA ILE A 461 -10.98 0.04 2.59
C ILE A 461 -10.98 1.56 2.86
N ALA A 462 -9.89 2.10 3.43
CA ALA A 462 -9.75 3.53 3.69
C ALA A 462 -9.75 4.39 2.42
N MET A 463 -9.18 3.91 1.31
CA MET A 463 -9.23 4.59 0.01
C MET A 463 -10.67 4.87 -0.42
N VAL A 464 -11.54 3.84 -0.42
CA VAL A 464 -12.94 4.00 -0.85
C VAL A 464 -13.77 4.75 0.19
N ALA A 465 -13.58 4.46 1.49
CA ALA A 465 -14.26 5.19 2.57
C ALA A 465 -13.87 6.68 2.59
N GLY A 466 -12.61 7.01 2.32
CA GLY A 466 -12.07 8.37 2.26
C GLY A 466 -12.68 9.21 1.14
N VAL A 467 -12.70 8.69 -0.09
CA VAL A 467 -13.40 9.34 -1.23
C VAL A 467 -14.87 9.52 -0.91
N SER A 468 -15.54 8.46 -0.43
CA SER A 468 -16.97 8.47 -0.17
C SER A 468 -17.35 9.48 0.92
N ALA A 469 -16.59 9.54 2.02
CA ALA A 469 -16.77 10.51 3.08
C ALA A 469 -16.48 11.95 2.62
N ALA A 470 -15.35 12.17 1.94
CA ALA A 470 -14.97 13.50 1.44
C ALA A 470 -16.01 14.05 0.45
N SER A 471 -16.48 13.22 -0.49
CA SER A 471 -17.54 13.53 -1.44
C SER A 471 -18.88 13.80 -0.75
N ALA A 472 -19.29 12.96 0.21
CA ALA A 472 -20.55 13.16 0.94
C ALA A 472 -20.55 14.43 1.79
N ILE A 473 -19.47 14.71 2.52
CA ILE A 473 -19.27 15.95 3.29
C ILE A 473 -19.32 17.16 2.36
N PHE A 474 -18.59 17.10 1.24
CA PHE A 474 -18.49 18.17 0.26
C PHE A 474 -19.85 18.45 -0.42
N GLN A 475 -20.54 17.42 -0.93
CA GLN A 475 -21.87 17.57 -1.53
C GLN A 475 -22.91 18.10 -0.55
N SER A 476 -22.88 17.63 0.71
CA SER A 476 -23.78 18.10 1.77
C SER A 476 -23.54 19.58 2.10
N ALA A 477 -22.26 19.97 2.23
CA ALA A 477 -21.86 21.37 2.38
C ALA A 477 -22.26 22.22 1.17
N LEU A 478 -22.06 21.72 -0.05
CA LEU A 478 -22.37 22.42 -1.29
C LEU A 478 -23.86 22.63 -1.47
N ARG A 479 -24.71 21.63 -1.22
CA ARG A 479 -26.17 21.77 -1.21
C ARG A 479 -26.63 22.80 -0.17
N SER A 480 -26.08 22.75 1.03
CA SER A 480 -26.35 23.70 2.11
C SER A 480 -25.96 25.14 1.73
N ASN A 481 -24.80 25.32 1.09
CA ASN A 481 -24.28 26.63 0.72
C ASN A 481 -24.97 27.21 -0.53
N LEU A 482 -25.26 26.38 -1.53
CA LEU A 482 -26.01 26.78 -2.74
C LEU A 482 -27.44 27.19 -2.39
N HIS A 483 -28.17 26.44 -1.57
CA HIS A 483 -29.54 26.81 -1.20
C HIS A 483 -29.57 28.12 -0.38
N ARG A 484 -28.58 28.36 0.50
CA ARG A 484 -28.41 29.67 1.18
C ARG A 484 -28.08 30.83 0.23
N ALA A 485 -27.37 30.56 -0.86
CA ALA A 485 -26.94 31.58 -1.82
C ALA A 485 -27.99 31.87 -2.90
N LEU A 486 -28.66 30.83 -3.41
CA LEU A 486 -29.55 30.87 -4.57
C LEU A 486 -31.04 30.80 -4.21
N GLY A 487 -31.42 30.34 -3.01
CA GLY A 487 -32.82 30.16 -2.59
C GLY A 487 -33.66 31.44 -2.44
N ARG A 488 -33.08 32.61 -2.74
CA ARG A 488 -33.80 33.91 -2.87
C ARG A 488 -33.86 34.41 -4.32
N MET A 489 -33.40 33.61 -5.28
CA MET A 489 -33.24 33.98 -6.68
C MET A 489 -34.19 33.13 -7.55
N LEU A 490 -34.84 33.75 -8.53
CA LEU A 490 -35.80 33.04 -9.40
C LEU A 490 -35.09 31.91 -10.17
N GLY A 491 -35.61 30.68 -10.10
CA GLY A 491 -34.95 29.50 -10.67
C GLY A 491 -33.73 28.98 -9.91
N GLY A 492 -33.40 29.55 -8.74
CA GLY A 492 -32.18 29.25 -7.99
C GLY A 492 -32.00 27.79 -7.58
N ASP A 493 -33.07 27.07 -7.22
CA ASP A 493 -32.99 25.65 -6.86
C ASP A 493 -32.76 24.72 -8.07
N GLU A 494 -33.19 25.12 -9.28
CA GLU A 494 -32.90 24.37 -10.51
C GLU A 494 -31.45 24.60 -10.96
N ILE A 495 -30.94 25.83 -10.82
CA ILE A 495 -29.51 26.13 -10.99
C ILE A 495 -28.69 25.32 -9.97
N ALA A 496 -29.09 25.31 -8.70
CA ALA A 496 -28.42 24.52 -7.66
C ALA A 496 -28.47 23.01 -7.95
N ARG A 497 -29.58 22.50 -8.49
CA ARG A 497 -29.71 21.10 -8.90
C ARG A 497 -28.75 20.75 -10.04
N ARG A 498 -28.64 21.58 -11.08
CA ARG A 498 -27.70 21.39 -12.19
C ARG A 498 -26.25 21.44 -11.72
N VAL A 499 -25.89 22.43 -10.92
CA VAL A 499 -24.56 22.57 -10.30
C VAL A 499 -24.18 21.39 -9.38
N LEU A 500 -25.16 20.72 -8.78
CA LEU A 500 -24.95 19.50 -7.98
C LEU A 500 -24.91 18.20 -8.79
N ALA A 501 -25.34 18.23 -10.06
CA ALA A 501 -25.35 17.08 -10.96
C ALA A 501 -24.16 17.11 -11.94
N ASP A 502 -23.72 18.30 -12.36
CA ASP A 502 -22.60 18.52 -13.27
C ASP A 502 -21.74 19.71 -12.82
N VAL A 503 -20.42 19.50 -12.80
CA VAL A 503 -19.41 20.51 -12.49
C VAL A 503 -19.08 21.37 -13.72
N ALA A 504 -19.16 20.81 -14.93
CA ALA A 504 -18.90 21.55 -16.17
C ALA A 504 -19.94 22.66 -16.39
N TYR A 505 -21.19 22.46 -15.97
CA TYR A 505 -22.22 23.50 -15.92
C TYR A 505 -21.75 24.77 -15.18
N VAL A 506 -20.90 24.67 -14.14
CA VAL A 506 -20.35 25.83 -13.42
C VAL A 506 -19.48 26.71 -14.33
N GLN A 507 -18.80 26.10 -15.31
CA GLN A 507 -17.98 26.81 -16.30
C GLN A 507 -18.83 27.61 -17.30
N THR A 508 -20.06 27.15 -17.59
CA THR A 508 -21.05 27.85 -18.44
C THR A 508 -21.69 29.06 -17.75
N LEU A 509 -21.59 29.19 -16.42
CA LEU A 509 -22.16 30.32 -15.69
C LEU A 509 -21.30 31.58 -15.90
N HIS A 510 -21.95 32.74 -15.99
CA HIS A 510 -21.27 34.03 -16.23
C HIS A 510 -21.61 35.07 -15.15
N GLY A 511 -20.82 36.16 -15.13
CA GLY A 511 -21.09 37.37 -14.35
C GLY A 511 -21.21 37.18 -12.83
N GLY A 512 -22.28 37.71 -12.24
CA GLY A 512 -22.55 37.63 -10.80
C GLY A 512 -22.86 36.22 -10.32
N LEU A 513 -23.56 35.42 -11.13
CA LEU A 513 -24.01 34.08 -10.78
C LEU A 513 -22.84 33.11 -10.60
N ARG A 514 -21.87 33.10 -11.51
CA ARG A 514 -20.64 32.29 -11.37
C ARG A 514 -19.89 32.62 -10.09
N ARG A 515 -19.74 33.92 -9.75
CA ARG A 515 -19.07 34.37 -8.51
C ARG A 515 -19.82 33.94 -7.25
N LEU A 516 -21.15 33.91 -7.28
CA LEU A 516 -21.98 33.43 -6.17
C LEU A 516 -21.85 31.91 -5.98
N VAL A 517 -21.87 31.15 -7.07
CA VAL A 517 -21.65 29.68 -7.06
C VAL A 517 -20.24 29.33 -6.59
N ILE A 518 -19.19 29.96 -7.12
CA ILE A 518 -17.80 29.72 -6.69
C ILE A 518 -17.63 30.00 -5.17
N ARG A 519 -18.27 31.03 -4.61
CA ARG A 519 -18.27 31.27 -3.16
C ARG A 519 -18.92 30.11 -2.38
N ALA A 520 -19.99 29.52 -2.89
CA ALA A 520 -20.60 28.33 -2.27
C ALA A 520 -19.69 27.09 -2.35
N PHE A 521 -18.96 26.90 -3.45
CA PHE A 521 -17.91 25.87 -3.58
C PHE A 521 -16.78 26.08 -2.58
N VAL A 522 -16.15 27.26 -2.53
CA VAL A 522 -15.07 27.59 -1.59
C VAL A 522 -15.51 27.42 -0.12
N ALA A 523 -16.74 27.83 0.22
CA ALA A 523 -17.31 27.60 1.55
C ALA A 523 -17.57 26.11 1.86
N SER A 524 -17.62 25.24 0.85
CA SER A 524 -17.81 23.79 0.99
C SER A 524 -16.47 23.06 1.12
N PHE A 525 -15.49 23.39 0.29
CA PHE A 525 -14.09 22.95 0.47
C PHE A 525 -13.60 23.24 1.88
N ARG A 526 -13.85 24.46 2.40
CA ARG A 526 -13.47 24.81 3.77
C ARG A 526 -14.13 23.91 4.83
N ARG A 527 -15.40 23.49 4.68
CA ARG A 527 -16.00 22.52 5.61
C ARG A 527 -15.31 21.15 5.53
N THR A 528 -15.02 20.65 4.33
CA THR A 528 -14.34 19.37 4.15
C THR A 528 -12.92 19.41 4.74
N PHE A 529 -12.15 20.49 4.49
CA PHE A 529 -10.81 20.67 5.05
C PHE A 529 -10.82 20.71 6.59
N SER A 530 -11.80 21.37 7.23
CA SER A 530 -11.95 21.31 8.69
C SER A 530 -12.13 19.88 9.20
N VAL A 531 -12.89 19.02 8.50
CA VAL A 531 -13.05 17.61 8.91
C VAL A 531 -11.75 16.82 8.72
N GLN A 532 -11.00 17.05 7.64
CA GLN A 532 -9.70 16.39 7.43
C GLN A 532 -8.67 16.76 8.51
N ILE A 533 -8.69 17.99 9.04
CA ILE A 533 -7.86 18.37 10.20
C ILE A 533 -8.27 17.61 11.47
N VAL A 534 -9.58 17.41 11.70
CA VAL A 534 -10.06 16.60 12.85
C VAL A 534 -9.60 15.15 12.71
N LEU A 535 -9.71 14.55 11.52
CA LEU A 535 -9.20 13.20 11.25
C LEU A 535 -7.68 13.11 11.46
N ALA A 536 -6.90 14.06 10.93
CA ALA A 536 -5.46 14.11 11.14
C ALA A 536 -5.08 14.31 12.63
N SER A 537 -5.91 15.02 13.39
CA SER A 537 -5.76 15.16 14.85
C SER A 537 -6.02 13.84 15.59
N VAL A 538 -6.98 13.04 15.15
CA VAL A 538 -7.21 11.68 15.69
C VAL A 538 -6.02 10.77 15.36
N ALA A 539 -5.50 10.80 14.13
CA ALA A 539 -4.28 10.07 13.77
C ALA A 539 -3.05 10.54 14.58
N LEU A 540 -2.95 11.82 14.94
CA LEU A 540 -1.91 12.34 15.83
C LEU A 540 -2.04 11.77 17.25
N ILE A 541 -3.24 11.72 17.82
CA ILE A 541 -3.51 11.15 19.15
C ILE A 541 -3.15 9.66 19.18
N ILE A 542 -3.52 8.89 18.15
CA ILE A 542 -3.18 7.46 18.04
C ILE A 542 -1.67 7.27 17.81
N GLY A 543 -1.02 8.15 17.04
CA GLY A 543 0.44 8.20 16.89
C GLY A 543 1.15 8.45 18.23
N ILE A 544 0.61 9.31 19.08
CA ILE A 544 1.12 9.60 20.43
C ILE A 544 0.89 8.42 21.39
N SER A 545 -0.26 7.73 21.33
CA SER A 545 -0.53 6.55 22.18
C SER A 545 0.21 5.28 21.74
N SER A 546 0.69 5.20 20.49
CA SER A 546 1.45 4.06 19.98
C SER A 546 2.63 3.67 20.88
N ARG A 547 2.82 2.37 21.12
CA ARG A 547 3.96 1.87 21.89
C ARG A 547 5.19 1.74 20.99
N GLN A 548 6.33 2.25 21.44
CA GLN A 548 7.60 2.13 20.72
C GLN A 548 8.44 0.97 21.28
N LYS A 549 8.65 -0.07 20.48
CA LYS A 549 9.84 -0.93 20.61
C LYS A 549 11.03 -0.21 19.97
N LYS A 550 12.22 -0.27 20.56
CA LYS A 550 13.45 0.13 19.85
C LYS A 550 13.82 -0.98 18.88
N ILE A 551 14.17 -0.62 17.65
CA ILE A 551 14.84 -1.55 16.74
C ILE A 551 16.31 -1.55 17.17
N THR A 552 16.80 -2.69 17.67
CA THR A 552 18.24 -2.94 17.79
C THR A 552 18.85 -2.97 16.39
N ARG A 553 20.05 -2.42 16.23
CA ARG A 553 20.81 -2.58 14.99
C ARG A 553 21.22 -4.04 14.83
#